data_AF-M0D9M8-F1
#
_entry.id   AF-M0D9M8-F1
#
_cell.length_a   1.000
_cell.length_b   1.000
_cell.length_c   1.000
_cell.angle_alpha   90.00
_cell.angle_beta   90.00
_cell.angle_gamma   90.00
#
_symmetry.space_group_name_H-M   'P 1'
#
loop_
_entity.id
_entity.type
_entity.pdbx_description
1 polymer ?
#
loop_
_entity_poly.entity_id
_entity_poly.type
_entity_poly.pdbx_seq_one_letter_code
_entity_poly.pdbx_strand_id
1 'polypeptide(L)'
;MDRQRDTARVPVHALKRQVADAVGASASLVEIERVDVEESTLAVEYSLPTGDAPIVEVFVDHPDGRTDSTLVELGEPMGLKVYGETIRIEYAGRDSETDDVLVTVDQRRGDDWVTLLGCGQMWAVESERDGEPVRVTCHAETPGTDDEEDEADPAEESDSDAGLDAEW
;
A
#
# COMPACT_ATOMS: atom_id res chain seq x y z
N MET A 1 -47.50 2.93 -22.33
CA MET A 1 -46.30 2.17 -22.77
C MET A 1 -45.25 2.40 -21.70
N ASP A 2 -45.25 1.53 -20.69
CA ASP A 2 -44.21 1.54 -19.67
C ASP A 2 -42.87 1.24 -20.34
N ARG A 3 -41.98 2.25 -20.40
CA ARG A 3 -40.59 2.02 -20.77
C ARG A 3 -40.02 1.14 -19.67
N GLN A 4 -39.96 -0.16 -19.93
CA GLN A 4 -39.21 -1.11 -19.12
C GLN A 4 -37.78 -0.56 -19.07
N ARG A 5 -37.41 0.04 -17.93
CA ARG A 5 -36.05 0.52 -17.71
C ARG A 5 -35.17 -0.73 -17.67
N ASP A 6 -34.46 -0.98 -18.76
CA ASP A 6 -33.40 -1.98 -18.77
C ASP A 6 -32.38 -1.54 -17.73
N THR A 7 -32.19 -2.37 -16.71
CA THR A 7 -31.30 -2.10 -15.59
C THR A 7 -30.16 -3.10 -15.65
N ALA A 8 -28.97 -2.64 -16.02
CA ALA A 8 -27.75 -3.45 -15.98
C ALA A 8 -27.14 -3.36 -14.59
N ARG A 9 -26.67 -4.49 -14.05
CA ARG A 9 -25.88 -4.52 -12.82
C ARG A 9 -24.41 -4.62 -13.20
N VAL A 10 -23.63 -3.62 -12.80
CA VAL A 10 -22.18 -3.61 -13.02
C VAL A 10 -21.48 -3.95 -11.69
N PRO A 11 -20.61 -4.97 -11.65
CA PRO A 11 -19.81 -5.24 -10.45
C PRO A 11 -18.80 -4.11 -10.24
N VAL A 12 -18.99 -3.32 -9.18
CA VAL A 12 -18.17 -2.11 -8.92
C VAL A 12 -16.68 -2.40 -8.87
N HIS A 13 -16.27 -3.52 -8.27
CA HIS A 13 -14.86 -3.90 -8.18
C HIS A 13 -14.25 -4.21 -9.56
N ALA A 14 -15.01 -4.88 -10.44
CA ALA A 14 -14.55 -5.14 -11.81
C ALA A 14 -14.45 -3.83 -12.60
N LEU A 15 -15.39 -2.89 -12.37
CA LEU A 15 -15.36 -1.58 -12.99
C LEU A 15 -14.16 -0.75 -12.53
N LYS A 16 -13.91 -0.68 -11.21
CA LYS A 16 -12.73 0.01 -10.64
C LYS A 16 -11.45 -0.52 -11.27
N ARG A 17 -11.28 -1.85 -11.35
CA ARG A 17 -10.13 -2.47 -11.99
C ARG A 17 -9.97 -2.08 -13.46
N GLN A 18 -11.05 -2.08 -14.24
CA GLN A 18 -10.99 -1.66 -15.64
C GLN A 18 -10.59 -0.19 -15.81
N VAL A 19 -11.11 0.69 -14.96
CA VAL A 19 -10.72 2.12 -14.95
C VAL A 19 -9.25 2.24 -14.56
N ALA A 20 -8.82 1.57 -13.50
CA ALA A 20 -7.46 1.55 -12.99
C ALA A 20 -6.44 1.11 -14.05
N ASP A 21 -6.72 -0.01 -14.73
CA ASP A 21 -5.92 -0.53 -15.85
C ASP A 21 -5.83 0.49 -17.00
N ALA A 22 -6.91 1.23 -17.27
CA ALA A 22 -6.96 2.22 -18.36
C ALA A 22 -6.18 3.51 -18.04
N VAL A 23 -6.10 3.89 -16.77
CA VAL A 23 -5.47 5.14 -16.31
C VAL A 23 -4.08 4.93 -15.71
N GLY A 24 -3.65 3.68 -15.58
CA GLY A 24 -2.37 3.32 -14.99
C GLY A 24 -2.30 3.60 -13.49
N ALA A 25 -3.37 3.28 -12.75
CA ALA A 25 -3.43 3.47 -11.30
C ALA A 25 -3.71 2.16 -10.58
N SER A 26 -3.42 2.12 -9.27
CA SER A 26 -3.92 1.05 -8.40
C SER A 26 -5.45 1.11 -8.29
N ALA A 27 -6.14 -0.03 -8.37
CA ALA A 27 -7.60 -0.09 -8.38
C ALA A 27 -8.25 0.42 -7.09
N SER A 28 -7.54 0.30 -5.96
CA SER A 28 -7.99 0.86 -4.67
C SER A 28 -7.93 2.38 -4.60
N LEU A 29 -7.18 3.05 -5.49
CA LEU A 29 -7.13 4.52 -5.57
C LEU A 29 -8.27 5.10 -6.43
N VAL A 30 -8.93 4.26 -7.23
CA VAL A 30 -10.02 4.72 -8.10
C VAL A 30 -11.32 4.80 -7.31
N GLU A 31 -11.87 6.00 -7.21
CA GLU A 31 -13.22 6.25 -6.71
C GLU A 31 -14.17 6.49 -7.88
N ILE A 32 -15.28 5.74 -7.93
CA ILE A 32 -16.28 5.86 -9.01
C ILE A 32 -17.34 6.85 -8.58
N GLU A 33 -17.44 7.97 -9.28
CA GLU A 33 -18.36 9.08 -8.96
C GLU A 33 -19.72 8.91 -9.64
N ARG A 34 -19.70 8.53 -10.92
CA ARG A 34 -20.91 8.34 -11.73
C ARG A 34 -20.71 7.29 -12.80
N VAL A 35 -21.77 6.53 -13.08
CA VAL A 35 -21.84 5.60 -14.20
C VAL A 35 -23.12 5.89 -14.99
N ASP A 36 -22.96 6.24 -16.26
CA ASP A 36 -24.04 6.49 -17.20
C ASP A 36 -23.97 5.52 -18.38
N VAL A 37 -25.10 5.34 -19.05
CA VAL A 37 -25.18 4.59 -20.31
C VAL A 37 -25.39 5.58 -21.44
N GLU A 38 -24.38 5.72 -22.30
CA GLU A 38 -24.43 6.53 -23.50
C GLU A 38 -24.55 5.61 -24.72
N GLU A 39 -25.75 5.57 -25.31
CA GLU A 39 -26.10 4.66 -26.41
C GLU A 39 -25.85 3.18 -26.08
N SER A 40 -24.67 2.67 -26.43
CA SER A 40 -24.21 1.29 -26.19
C SER A 40 -22.92 1.20 -25.37
N THR A 41 -22.44 2.31 -24.80
CA THR A 41 -21.21 2.40 -24.03
C THR A 41 -21.50 2.86 -22.60
N LEU A 42 -20.71 2.36 -21.64
CA LEU A 42 -20.72 2.88 -20.28
C LEU A 42 -19.77 4.08 -20.19
N ALA A 43 -20.30 5.23 -19.79
CA ALA A 43 -19.52 6.39 -19.43
C ALA A 43 -19.29 6.37 -17.92
N VAL A 44 -18.02 6.55 -17.50
CA VAL A 44 -17.62 6.45 -16.10
C VAL A 44 -16.88 7.72 -15.71
N GLU A 45 -17.43 8.46 -14.76
CA GLU A 45 -16.74 9.55 -14.08
C GLU A 45 -16.05 8.97 -12.84
N TYR A 46 -14.76 9.29 -12.67
CA TYR A 46 -13.94 8.79 -11.57
C TYR A 46 -13.05 9.89 -10.99
N SER A 47 -12.57 9.67 -9.77
CA SER A 47 -11.56 10.50 -9.12
C SER A 47 -10.41 9.63 -8.61
N LEU A 48 -9.25 10.27 -8.42
CA LEU A 48 -8.07 9.71 -7.75
C LEU A 48 -7.76 10.62 -6.55
N PRO A 49 -7.20 10.09 -5.45
CA PRO A 49 -6.81 10.91 -4.32
C PRO A 49 -5.80 11.98 -4.75
N THR A 50 -5.99 13.19 -4.23
CA THR A 50 -5.03 14.29 -4.38
C THR A 50 -4.02 14.21 -3.25
N GLY A 51 -2.75 13.95 -3.57
CA GLY A 51 -1.66 13.81 -2.61
C GLY A 51 -0.54 12.96 -3.19
N ASP A 52 0.52 12.74 -2.40
CA ASP A 52 1.57 11.79 -2.76
C ASP A 52 1.03 10.36 -2.70
N ALA A 53 1.50 9.52 -3.62
CA ALA A 53 1.14 8.11 -3.61
C ALA A 53 1.71 7.43 -2.35
N PRO A 54 1.00 6.41 -1.81
CA PRO A 54 1.48 5.71 -0.63
C PRO A 54 2.80 5.00 -0.93
N ILE A 55 3.79 5.18 -0.05
CA ILE A 55 5.12 4.57 -0.16
C ILE A 55 5.24 3.45 0.88
N VAL A 56 5.85 2.35 0.49
CA VAL A 56 6.26 1.26 1.39
C VAL A 56 7.72 0.88 1.14
N GLU A 57 8.40 0.40 2.17
CA GLU A 57 9.67 -0.31 2.02
C GLU A 57 9.39 -1.81 1.99
N VAL A 58 9.80 -2.46 0.90
CA VAL A 58 9.66 -3.91 0.73
C VAL A 58 10.96 -4.58 1.11
N PHE A 59 10.91 -5.43 2.12
CA PHE A 59 12.01 -6.25 2.61
C PHE A 59 11.93 -7.67 2.07
N VAL A 60 13.08 -8.22 1.72
CA VAL A 60 13.25 -9.58 1.20
C VAL A 60 14.27 -10.31 2.05
N ASP A 61 13.82 -11.27 2.84
CA ASP A 61 14.66 -12.09 3.70
C ASP A 61 15.18 -13.31 2.93
N HIS A 62 16.47 -13.26 2.60
CA HIS A 62 17.14 -14.31 1.84
C HIS A 62 17.45 -15.52 2.72
N PRO A 63 17.44 -16.74 2.16
CA PRO A 63 17.74 -17.96 2.91
C PRO A 63 19.18 -18.03 3.45
N ASP A 64 20.08 -17.18 2.97
CA ASP A 64 21.45 -17.04 3.48
C ASP A 64 21.56 -16.06 4.67
N GLY A 65 20.42 -15.52 5.14
CA GLY A 65 20.33 -14.61 6.27
C GLY A 65 20.57 -13.13 5.93
N ARG A 66 20.72 -12.79 4.64
CA ARG A 66 20.73 -11.39 4.20
C ARG A 66 19.32 -10.86 4.04
N THR A 67 19.14 -9.55 4.20
CA THR A 67 17.90 -8.86 3.89
C THR A 67 18.20 -7.74 2.90
N ASP A 68 17.47 -7.73 1.78
CA ASP A 68 17.45 -6.60 0.85
C ASP A 68 16.19 -5.78 1.10
N SER A 69 16.26 -4.47 0.87
CA SER A 69 15.10 -3.59 0.94
C SER A 69 14.96 -2.73 -0.31
N THR A 70 13.73 -2.31 -0.63
CA THR A 70 13.43 -1.44 -1.78
C THR A 70 12.22 -0.58 -1.47
N LEU A 71 12.36 0.74 -1.61
CA LEU A 71 11.24 1.67 -1.53
C LEU A 71 10.38 1.60 -2.80
N VAL A 72 9.07 1.57 -2.61
CA VAL A 72 8.07 1.43 -3.68
C VAL A 72 6.96 2.45 -3.48
N GLU A 73 6.74 3.26 -4.51
CA GLU A 73 5.59 4.17 -4.59
C GLU A 73 4.42 3.44 -5.26
N LEU A 74 3.26 3.36 -4.60
CA LEU A 74 2.13 2.51 -5.00
C LEU A 74 1.00 3.26 -5.71
N GLY A 75 1.35 4.34 -6.42
CA GLY A 75 0.40 5.07 -7.28
C GLY A 75 -0.11 4.20 -8.44
N GLU A 76 0.76 3.32 -8.93
CA GLU A 76 0.49 2.32 -9.96
C GLU A 76 0.96 0.93 -9.52
N PRO A 77 0.49 -0.17 -10.15
CA PRO A 77 1.00 -1.50 -9.87
C PRO A 77 2.49 -1.63 -10.24
N MET A 78 3.32 -1.98 -9.26
CA MET A 78 4.77 -2.03 -9.41
C MET A 78 5.28 -3.46 -9.59
N GLY A 79 6.20 -3.66 -10.55
CA GLY A 79 6.88 -4.94 -10.76
C GLY A 79 8.18 -5.03 -9.98
N LEU A 80 8.36 -6.09 -9.19
CA LEU A 80 9.60 -6.37 -8.45
C LEU A 80 10.18 -7.73 -8.85
N LYS A 81 11.51 -7.85 -8.74
CA LYS A 81 12.23 -9.12 -8.93
C LYS A 81 12.64 -9.66 -7.56
N VAL A 82 12.05 -10.77 -7.15
CA VAL A 82 12.39 -11.46 -5.90
C VAL A 82 12.94 -12.84 -6.24
N TYR A 83 14.24 -13.03 -6.00
CA TYR A 83 14.88 -14.34 -6.16
C TYR A 83 14.62 -15.01 -7.54
N GLY A 84 14.70 -14.20 -8.61
CA GLY A 84 14.44 -14.62 -10.00
C GLY A 84 12.98 -14.50 -10.43
N GLU A 85 12.05 -14.59 -9.49
CA GLU A 85 10.62 -14.49 -9.72
C GLU A 85 10.20 -13.04 -9.93
N THR A 86 9.21 -12.84 -10.81
CA THR A 86 8.58 -11.55 -11.00
C THR A 86 7.31 -11.49 -10.15
N ILE A 87 7.24 -10.50 -9.27
CA ILE A 87 6.04 -10.17 -8.50
C ILE A 87 5.50 -8.81 -8.93
N ARG A 88 4.21 -8.61 -8.69
CA ARG A 88 3.49 -7.35 -8.85
C ARG A 88 2.92 -6.97 -7.49
N ILE A 89 3.23 -5.76 -7.04
CA ILE A 89 2.74 -5.19 -5.79
C ILE A 89 1.84 -3.99 -6.11
N GLU A 90 0.71 -3.88 -5.43
CA GLU A 90 -0.28 -2.83 -5.67
C GLU A 90 -0.87 -2.34 -4.34
N TYR A 91 -1.23 -1.06 -4.27
CA TYR A 91 -1.90 -0.50 -3.09
C TYR A 91 -3.25 -1.18 -2.87
N ALA A 92 -3.47 -1.72 -1.67
CA ALA A 92 -4.72 -2.36 -1.29
C ALA A 92 -5.61 -1.46 -0.42
N GLY A 93 -5.00 -0.58 0.35
CA GLY A 93 -5.68 0.25 1.34
C GLY A 93 -4.73 0.63 2.47
N ARG A 94 -5.30 1.18 3.54
CA ARG A 94 -4.58 1.54 4.76
C ARG A 94 -5.31 0.97 5.95
N ASP A 95 -4.56 0.39 6.88
CA ASP A 95 -5.11 -0.09 8.15
C ASP A 95 -5.53 1.11 8.98
N SER A 96 -6.76 1.09 9.50
CA SER A 96 -7.30 2.23 10.24
C SER A 96 -6.82 2.32 11.69
N GLU A 97 -6.27 1.23 12.22
CA GLU A 97 -5.80 1.15 13.60
C GLU A 97 -4.31 1.49 13.71
N THR A 98 -3.50 1.00 12.78
CA THR A 98 -2.04 1.20 12.77
C THR A 98 -1.56 2.23 11.76
N ASP A 99 -2.45 2.73 10.90
CA ASP A 99 -2.12 3.63 9.79
C ASP A 99 -1.17 2.99 8.74
N ASP A 100 -1.02 1.66 8.79
CA ASP A 100 -0.12 0.94 7.88
C ASP A 100 -0.68 0.81 6.47
N VAL A 101 0.19 0.96 5.48
CA VAL A 101 -0.14 0.69 4.09
C VAL A 101 -0.26 -0.82 3.87
N LEU A 102 -1.41 -1.24 3.36
CA LEU A 102 -1.69 -2.62 2.98
C LEU A 102 -1.46 -2.79 1.48
N VAL A 103 -0.87 -3.92 1.10
CA VAL A 103 -0.57 -4.24 -0.30
C VAL A 103 -1.20 -5.55 -0.74
N THR A 104 -1.53 -5.61 -2.02
CA THR A 104 -1.83 -6.87 -2.72
C THR A 104 -0.58 -7.31 -3.48
N VAL A 105 -0.28 -8.61 -3.46
CA VAL A 105 0.91 -9.15 -4.14
C VAL A 105 0.54 -10.33 -5.02
N ASP A 106 0.85 -10.21 -6.32
CA ASP A 106 0.70 -11.29 -7.28
C ASP A 106 2.08 -11.78 -7.75
N GLN A 107 2.24 -13.09 -7.89
CA GLN A 107 3.41 -13.70 -8.51
C GLN A 107 3.10 -14.13 -9.94
N ARG A 108 4.04 -13.87 -10.85
CA ARG A 108 3.98 -14.40 -12.20
C ARG A 108 4.27 -15.89 -12.20
N ARG A 109 3.34 -16.71 -12.69
CA ARG A 109 3.50 -18.16 -12.89
C ARG A 109 3.23 -18.49 -14.35
N GLY A 110 4.29 -18.70 -15.13
CA GLY A 110 4.18 -18.85 -16.58
C GLY A 110 3.56 -17.61 -17.21
N ASP A 111 2.40 -17.80 -17.85
CA ASP A 111 1.65 -16.73 -18.52
C ASP A 111 0.53 -16.10 -17.66
N ASP A 112 0.40 -16.53 -16.40
CA ASP A 112 -0.64 -16.07 -15.48
C ASP A 112 -0.07 -15.33 -14.26
N TRP A 113 -0.93 -14.55 -13.60
CA TRP A 113 -0.65 -13.91 -12.31
C TRP A 113 -1.46 -14.61 -11.22
N VAL A 114 -0.81 -14.99 -10.14
CA VAL A 114 -1.43 -15.67 -9.00
C VAL A 114 -1.21 -14.83 -7.75
N THR A 115 -2.30 -14.44 -7.10
CA THR A 115 -2.25 -13.69 -5.85
C THR A 115 -1.62 -14.55 -4.75
N LEU A 116 -0.52 -14.07 -4.17
CA LEU A 116 0.15 -14.71 -3.04
C LEU A 116 -0.62 -14.46 -1.75
N LEU A 117 -1.05 -13.21 -1.53
CA LEU A 117 -1.89 -12.77 -0.43
C LEU A 117 -2.75 -11.58 -0.89
N GLY A 118 -4.03 -11.61 -0.49
CA GLY A 118 -5.03 -10.63 -0.91
C GLY A 118 -4.68 -9.20 -0.46
N CYS A 119 -4.63 -8.96 0.85
CA CYS A 119 -4.16 -7.71 1.46
C CYS A 119 -3.31 -8.09 2.67
N GLY A 120 -1.99 -7.89 2.64
CA GLY A 120 -1.14 -8.28 3.76
C GLY A 120 0.23 -7.62 3.72
N GLN A 121 0.84 -7.52 4.89
CA GLN A 121 2.18 -6.93 5.06
C GLN A 121 3.29 -7.96 4.91
N MET A 122 3.01 -9.27 4.98
CA MET A 122 4.02 -10.31 4.87
C MET A 122 3.54 -11.42 3.95
N TRP A 123 4.38 -11.83 3.00
CA TRP A 123 4.11 -12.89 2.05
C TRP A 123 5.33 -13.78 1.86
N ALA A 124 5.13 -14.88 1.12
CA ALA A 124 6.23 -15.74 0.73
C ALA A 124 6.21 -15.97 -0.77
N VAL A 125 7.37 -15.81 -1.39
CA VAL A 125 7.59 -16.10 -2.80
C VAL A 125 8.22 -17.49 -2.88
N GLU A 126 7.56 -18.42 -3.56
CA GLU A 126 8.16 -19.73 -3.85
C GLU A 126 8.91 -19.65 -5.18
N SER A 127 10.20 -19.93 -5.14
CA SER A 127 11.11 -19.99 -6.28
C SER A 127 11.75 -21.37 -6.36
N GLU A 128 12.45 -21.65 -7.46
CA GLU A 128 13.24 -22.87 -7.61
C GLU A 128 14.71 -22.50 -7.82
N ARG A 129 15.60 -23.14 -7.08
CA ARG A 129 17.04 -22.95 -7.21
C ARG A 129 17.74 -24.31 -7.21
N ASP A 130 18.55 -24.54 -8.23
CA ASP A 130 19.27 -25.81 -8.41
C ASP A 130 18.33 -27.04 -8.43
N GLY A 131 17.07 -26.85 -8.84
CA GLY A 131 16.03 -27.90 -8.87
C GLY A 131 15.33 -28.14 -7.52
N GLU A 132 15.64 -27.35 -6.49
CA GLU A 132 15.03 -27.43 -5.18
C GLU A 132 14.10 -26.22 -4.93
N PRO A 133 12.89 -26.44 -4.38
CA PRO A 133 11.99 -25.35 -4.04
C PRO A 133 12.55 -24.54 -2.87
N VAL A 134 12.61 -23.22 -3.04
CA VAL A 134 13.04 -22.25 -2.03
C VAL A 134 11.89 -21.32 -1.72
N ARG A 135 11.64 -21.10 -0.43
CA ARG A 135 10.64 -20.13 0.04
C ARG A 135 11.35 -18.91 0.59
N VAL A 136 11.08 -17.75 0.01
CA VAL A 136 11.63 -16.46 0.41
C VAL A 136 10.54 -15.67 1.11
N THR A 137 10.79 -15.24 2.34
CA THR A 137 9.86 -14.40 3.08
C THR A 137 10.07 -12.95 2.67
N CYS A 138 8.97 -12.24 2.48
CA CYS A 138 8.98 -10.83 2.15
C CYS A 138 7.99 -10.11 3.05
N HIS A 139 8.26 -8.85 3.35
CA HIS A 139 7.30 -7.99 4.02
C HIS A 139 7.38 -6.55 3.54
N ALA A 140 6.30 -5.80 3.73
CA ALA A 140 6.21 -4.38 3.46
C ALA A 140 6.02 -3.64 4.78
N GLU A 141 6.83 -2.61 5.00
CA GLU A 141 6.68 -1.68 6.12
C GLU A 141 6.32 -0.30 5.59
N THR A 142 5.42 0.39 6.30
CA THR A 142 5.20 1.81 6.06
C THR A 142 6.37 2.54 6.67
N PRO A 143 7.16 3.33 5.91
CA PRO A 143 8.21 4.14 6.52
C PRO A 143 7.56 5.04 7.56
N GLY A 144 8.05 4.97 8.80
CA GLY A 144 7.56 5.82 9.87
C GLY A 144 7.75 7.29 9.47
N THR A 145 6.71 8.10 9.64
CA THR A 145 6.94 9.49 9.99
C THR A 145 7.54 9.44 11.38
N ASP A 146 8.87 9.48 11.49
CA ASP A 146 9.50 9.94 12.72
C ASP A 146 8.96 11.36 12.96
N ASP A 147 7.86 11.48 13.70
CA ASP A 147 7.54 12.69 14.44
C ASP A 147 8.68 12.85 15.45
N GLU A 148 9.73 13.56 15.03
CA GLU A 148 10.73 14.16 15.91
C GLU A 148 10.03 15.23 16.77
N GLU A 149 9.11 14.83 17.64
CA GLU A 149 8.73 15.59 18.82
C GLU A 149 9.81 15.36 19.88
N ASP A 150 11.00 15.92 19.63
CA ASP A 150 11.99 16.19 20.67
C ASP A 150 11.41 17.34 21.51
N GLU A 151 10.45 17.03 22.38
CA GLU A 151 10.04 17.92 23.46
C GLU A 151 11.23 18.07 24.40
N ALA A 152 12.12 19.01 24.07
CA ALA A 152 13.15 19.48 24.98
C ALA A 152 12.47 19.98 26.25
N ASP A 153 12.48 19.14 27.30
CA ASP A 153 12.10 19.49 28.68
C ASP A 153 12.64 20.89 29.01
N PRO A 154 11.80 21.91 29.27
CA PRO A 154 12.30 23.14 29.84
C PRO A 154 12.79 22.81 31.25
N ALA A 155 14.10 22.90 31.46
CA ALA A 155 14.71 22.78 32.77
C ALA A 155 14.03 23.77 33.73
N GLU A 156 13.21 23.26 34.65
CA GLU A 156 12.65 24.02 35.75
C GLU A 156 13.81 24.64 36.56
N GLU A 157 13.89 25.97 36.51
CA GLU A 157 14.84 26.75 37.28
C GLU A 157 14.63 26.46 38.77
N SER A 158 15.66 25.91 39.42
CA SER A 158 15.65 25.64 40.85
C SER A 158 15.66 26.95 41.64
N ASP A 159 14.47 27.43 41.98
CA ASP A 159 14.28 28.56 42.90
C ASP A 159 14.71 28.13 44.32
N SER A 160 15.98 28.36 44.64
CA SER A 160 16.57 28.13 45.94
C SER A 160 16.37 29.36 46.82
N ASP A 161 15.16 29.60 47.33
CA ASP A 161 14.95 30.56 48.43
C ASP A 161 15.20 29.86 49.77
N ALA A 162 16.49 29.67 50.07
CA ALA A 162 16.95 29.38 51.42
C ALA A 162 17.15 30.73 52.14
N GLY A 163 16.19 31.10 52.98
CA GLY A 163 16.30 32.29 53.83
C GLY A 163 17.50 32.25 54.78
N LEU A 164 17.99 33.43 55.17
CA LEU A 164 18.62 33.72 56.48
C LEU A 164 18.90 35.23 56.63
N ASP A 165 18.57 35.72 57.83
CA ASP A 165 18.79 37.03 58.44
C ASP A 165 20.07 37.82 58.08
N ALA A 166 19.93 39.15 57.99
CA ALA A 166 20.94 40.09 58.48
C ALA A 166 20.28 41.39 58.97
N GLU A 167 20.29 41.57 60.29
CA GLU A 167 20.08 42.81 61.06
C GLU A 167 20.99 43.93 60.55
N TRP A 168 20.54 45.20 60.53
CA TRP A 168 21.21 46.44 61.01
C TRP A 168 20.18 47.58 61.10
#